data_AF-A0A9X4G6Y2-F1
#
_entry.id   AF-A0A9X4G6Y2-F1
#
_cell.length_a   1.000
_cell.length_b   1.000
_cell.length_c   1.000
_cell.angle_alpha   90.00
_cell.angle_beta   90.00
_cell.angle_gamma   90.00
#
_symmetry.space_group_name_H-M   'P 1'
#
loop_
_entity.id
_entity.type
_entity.pdbx_description
1 polymer ?
#
loop_
_entity_poly.entity_id
_entity_poly.type
_entity_poly.pdbx_seq_one_letter_code
_entity_poly.pdbx_strand_id
1 'polypeptide(L)'
;MEEYAKLLNTILTKVVFTHMTMFFVFLFSSFYFMPPEFAADMNAKTPPFFPDWFPLSALGSVIFTLLSTAAWILLCNGVKLAFTKFRQASNTSSESDKLIKLIANLSELEKEILVSSCLGERIWREDFKTKVAIEKLISLNLISHSWVYNCYEVNALIKPFIIRELDKVAKTHH
;
A
#
# COMPACT_ATOMS: atom_id res chain seq x y z
N MET A 1 -21.85 -20.98 24.07
CA MET A 1 -22.08 -19.73 24.83
C MET A 1 -20.82 -18.87 24.90
N GLU A 2 -19.66 -19.44 25.26
CA GLU A 2 -18.41 -18.69 25.44
C GLU A 2 -17.83 -18.08 24.15
N GLU A 3 -17.90 -18.79 23.03
CA GLU A 3 -17.47 -18.27 21.72
C GLU A 3 -18.33 -17.10 21.24
N TYR A 4 -19.65 -17.17 21.44
CA TYR A 4 -20.58 -16.09 21.13
C TYR A 4 -20.30 -14.84 21.99
N ALA A 5 -19.98 -15.02 23.28
CA ALA A 5 -19.61 -13.92 24.15
C ALA A 5 -18.27 -13.28 23.74
N LYS A 6 -17.29 -14.08 23.30
CA LYS A 6 -16.03 -13.57 22.72
C LYS A 6 -16.25 -12.80 21.43
N LEU A 7 -17.11 -13.30 20.55
CA LEU A 7 -17.47 -12.64 19.29
C LEU A 7 -18.18 -11.31 19.57
N LEU A 8 -19.17 -11.32 20.47
CA LEU A 8 -19.91 -10.14 20.90
C LEU A 8 -18.97 -9.11 21.53
N ASN A 9 -18.09 -9.54 22.44
CA ASN A 9 -17.13 -8.65 23.08
C ASN A 9 -16.15 -8.09 22.04
N THR A 10 -15.63 -8.91 21.12
CA THR A 10 -14.75 -8.43 20.03
C THR A 10 -15.43 -7.40 19.14
N ILE A 11 -16.72 -7.59 18.81
CA ILE A 11 -17.51 -6.61 18.07
C ILE A 11 -17.65 -5.34 18.92
N LEU A 12 -18.02 -5.44 20.19
CA LEU A 12 -18.22 -4.27 21.06
C LEU A 12 -16.92 -3.48 21.27
N THR A 13 -15.81 -4.14 21.66
CA THR A 13 -14.55 -3.45 21.98
C THR A 13 -13.79 -3.01 20.73
N LYS A 14 -13.76 -3.79 19.64
CA LYS A 14 -12.96 -3.41 18.46
C LYS A 14 -13.75 -2.57 17.45
N VAL A 15 -15.02 -2.90 17.20
CA VAL A 15 -15.82 -2.22 16.18
C VAL A 15 -16.43 -0.94 16.76
N VAL A 16 -17.11 -1.04 17.90
CA VAL A 16 -17.84 0.12 18.45
C VAL A 16 -16.90 1.16 19.05
N PHE A 17 -15.85 0.79 19.80
CA PHE A 17 -14.96 1.81 20.39
C PHE A 17 -13.98 2.44 19.38
N THR A 18 -13.44 1.67 18.42
CA THR A 18 -12.48 2.20 17.44
C THR A 18 -13.16 3.03 16.34
N HIS A 19 -14.40 2.67 15.99
CA HIS A 19 -15.18 3.34 14.94
C HIS A 19 -16.44 4.02 15.48
N MET A 20 -16.42 4.41 16.77
CA MET A 20 -17.56 4.92 17.52
C MET A 20 -18.31 6.03 16.80
N THR A 21 -17.58 6.99 16.23
CA THR A 21 -18.18 8.09 15.47
C THR A 21 -18.96 7.59 14.25
N MET A 22 -18.39 6.67 13.47
CA MET A 22 -19.06 6.13 12.29
C MET A 22 -20.19 5.17 12.66
N PHE A 23 -20.03 4.42 13.74
CA PHE A 23 -21.10 3.60 14.32
C PHE A 23 -22.31 4.47 14.68
N PHE A 24 -22.10 5.60 15.37
CA PHE A 24 -23.20 6.52 15.69
C PHE A 24 -23.80 7.18 14.45
N VAL A 25 -23.00 7.51 13.43
CA VAL A 25 -23.51 8.03 12.17
C VAL A 25 -24.40 7.00 11.46
N PHE A 26 -23.98 5.74 11.41
CA PHE A 26 -24.80 4.66 10.84
C PHE A 26 -26.01 4.32 11.69
N LEU A 27 -25.92 4.47 13.02
CA LEU A 27 -27.07 4.33 13.92
C LEU A 27 -28.09 5.44 13.67
N PHE A 28 -27.63 6.68 13.63
CA PHE A 28 -28.51 7.81 13.33
C PHE A 28 -29.15 7.64 11.95
N SER A 29 -28.37 7.26 10.94
CA SER A 29 -28.86 7.06 9.58
C SER A 29 -29.87 5.91 9.50
N SER A 30 -29.66 4.82 10.22
CA SER A 30 -30.54 3.65 10.18
C SER A 30 -31.89 3.89 10.85
N PHE A 31 -31.98 4.85 11.77
CA PHE A 31 -33.26 5.30 12.34
C PHE A 31 -33.89 6.44 11.53
N TYR A 32 -33.08 7.42 11.10
CA TYR A 32 -33.58 8.62 10.42
C TYR A 32 -34.11 8.33 9.01
N PHE A 33 -33.45 7.44 8.27
CA PHE A 33 -33.86 7.08 6.91
C PHE A 33 -34.79 5.87 6.84
N MET A 34 -35.20 5.32 7.98
CA MET A 34 -36.16 4.23 8.01
C MET A 34 -37.55 4.73 7.61
N PRO A 35 -38.17 4.20 6.55
CA PRO A 35 -39.51 4.63 6.16
C PRO A 35 -40.52 4.38 7.29
N PRO A 36 -41.39 5.34 7.62
CA PRO A 36 -42.33 5.21 8.73
C PRO A 36 -43.32 4.06 8.51
N GLU A 37 -43.68 3.78 7.26
CA GLU A 37 -44.54 2.65 6.86
C GLU A 37 -43.89 1.30 7.20
N PHE A 38 -42.58 1.18 6.94
CA PHE A 38 -41.82 -0.02 7.22
C PHE A 38 -41.62 -0.21 8.73
N ALA A 39 -41.39 0.89 9.46
CA ALA A 39 -41.35 0.86 10.92
C ALA A 39 -42.68 0.43 11.53
N ALA A 40 -43.80 0.94 11.02
CA ALA A 40 -45.12 0.56 11.47
C ALA A 40 -45.43 -0.93 11.22
N ASP A 41 -45.09 -1.46 10.04
CA ASP A 41 -45.29 -2.89 9.72
C ASP A 41 -44.43 -3.81 10.61
N MET A 42 -43.15 -3.45 10.84
CA MET A 42 -42.28 -4.20 11.75
C MET A 42 -42.76 -4.13 13.21
N ASN A 43 -43.26 -2.97 13.64
CA ASN A 43 -43.79 -2.78 14.99
C ASN A 43 -45.10 -3.56 15.17
N ALA A 44 -45.99 -3.58 14.17
CA ALA A 44 -47.23 -4.36 14.20
C ALA A 44 -46.98 -5.88 14.26
N LYS A 45 -45.87 -6.34 13.67
CA LYS A 45 -45.42 -7.74 13.72
C LYS A 45 -44.51 -8.05 14.90
N THR A 46 -44.29 -7.09 15.80
CA THR A 46 -43.42 -7.29 16.96
C THR A 46 -44.10 -8.26 17.93
N PRO A 47 -43.46 -9.41 18.22
CA PRO A 47 -44.01 -10.37 19.17
C PRO A 47 -44.14 -9.80 20.58
N PRO A 48 -45.10 -10.28 21.39
CA PRO A 48 -45.37 -9.77 22.75
C PRO A 48 -44.24 -10.04 23.77
N PHE A 49 -43.17 -10.73 23.37
CA PHE A 49 -41.98 -10.92 24.20
C PHE A 49 -40.96 -9.78 24.09
N PHE A 50 -41.11 -8.88 23.12
CA PHE A 50 -40.24 -7.70 23.00
C PHE A 50 -40.69 -6.60 23.99
N PRO A 51 -39.75 -5.87 24.59
CA PRO A 51 -40.10 -4.70 25.40
C PRO A 51 -40.70 -3.59 24.55
N ASP A 52 -41.67 -2.85 25.08
CA ASP A 52 -42.31 -1.72 24.37
C ASP A 52 -41.33 -0.63 23.94
N TRP A 53 -40.19 -0.51 24.65
CA TRP A 53 -39.12 0.43 24.34
C TRP A 53 -38.13 -0.09 23.29
N PHE A 54 -38.21 -1.36 22.89
CA PHE A 54 -37.32 -1.98 21.90
C PHE A 54 -38.10 -2.85 20.92
N PRO A 55 -38.84 -2.24 19.98
CA PRO A 55 -39.60 -2.98 18.99
C PRO A 55 -38.69 -3.58 17.90
N LEU A 56 -39.26 -4.44 17.06
CA LEU A 56 -38.53 -5.15 16.01
C LEU A 56 -37.83 -4.20 15.01
N SER A 57 -38.41 -3.02 14.77
CA SER A 57 -37.79 -1.96 13.97
C SER A 57 -36.44 -1.50 14.54
N ALA A 58 -36.37 -1.27 15.86
CA ALA A 58 -35.15 -0.84 16.53
C ALA A 58 -34.07 -1.92 16.46
N LEU A 59 -34.44 -3.19 16.59
CA LEU A 59 -33.53 -4.32 16.39
C LEU A 59 -33.00 -4.34 14.93
N GLY A 60 -33.88 -4.12 13.96
CA GLY A 60 -33.49 -4.03 12.54
C GLY A 60 -32.48 -2.92 12.28
N SER A 61 -32.73 -1.72 12.81
CA SER A 61 -31.81 -0.58 12.71
C SER A 61 -30.46 -0.88 13.36
N VAL A 62 -30.42 -1.52 14.53
CA VAL A 62 -29.16 -1.92 15.19
C VAL A 62 -28.38 -2.94 14.37
N ILE A 63 -29.04 -3.95 13.81
CA ILE A 63 -28.38 -4.95 12.93
C ILE A 63 -27.81 -4.27 11.69
N PHE A 64 -28.58 -3.40 11.05
CA PHE A 64 -28.11 -2.66 9.89
C PHE A 64 -26.88 -1.82 10.22
N THR A 65 -26.92 -1.08 11.34
CA THR A 65 -25.78 -0.30 11.81
C THR A 65 -24.53 -1.16 12.03
N LEU A 66 -24.67 -2.35 12.64
CA LEU A 66 -23.55 -3.27 12.83
C LEU A 66 -22.97 -3.75 11.50
N LEU A 67 -23.82 -4.12 10.54
CA LEU A 67 -23.40 -4.55 9.19
C LEU A 67 -22.71 -3.41 8.43
N SER A 68 -23.28 -2.20 8.44
CA SER A 68 -22.68 -1.02 7.79
C SER A 68 -21.35 -0.66 8.42
N THR A 69 -21.23 -0.74 9.75
CA THR A 69 -19.97 -0.47 10.44
C THR A 69 -18.92 -1.53 10.09
N ALA A 70 -19.28 -2.81 10.03
CA ALA A 70 -18.37 -3.87 9.60
C ALA A 70 -17.88 -3.67 8.15
N ALA A 71 -18.78 -3.33 7.22
CA ALA A 71 -18.44 -3.00 5.84
C ALA A 71 -17.51 -1.79 5.75
N TRP A 72 -17.77 -0.74 6.53
CA TRP A 72 -16.92 0.45 6.62
C TRP A 72 -15.50 0.12 7.07
N ILE A 73 -15.33 -0.77 8.06
CA ILE A 73 -14.02 -1.20 8.54
C ILE A 73 -13.24 -1.91 7.44
N LEU A 74 -13.89 -2.83 6.73
CA LEU A 74 -13.28 -3.54 5.61
C LEU A 74 -12.83 -2.58 4.51
N LEU A 75 -13.68 -1.61 4.16
CA LEU A 75 -13.35 -0.56 3.18
C LEU A 75 -12.18 0.30 3.62
N CYS A 76 -12.18 0.80 4.86
CA CYS A 76 -11.08 1.64 5.38
C CYS A 76 -9.74 0.91 5.36
N ASN A 77 -9.73 -0.36 5.77
CA ASN A 77 -8.52 -1.17 5.78
C ASN A 77 -8.02 -1.45 4.36
N GLY A 78 -8.94 -1.75 3.42
CA GLY A 78 -8.60 -1.93 2.00
C GLY A 78 -8.03 -0.67 1.37
N VAL A 79 -8.69 0.48 1.58
CA VAL A 79 -8.25 1.78 1.04
C VAL A 79 -6.91 2.20 1.62
N LYS A 80 -6.68 1.99 2.91
CA LYS A 80 -5.39 2.30 3.56
C LYS A 80 -4.25 1.49 2.93
N LEU A 81 -4.47 0.21 2.67
CA LEU A 81 -3.47 -0.68 2.05
C LEU A 81 -3.20 -0.32 0.58
N ALA A 82 -4.24 0.07 -0.16
CA ALA A 82 -4.06 0.60 -1.51
C ALA A 82 -3.27 1.91 -1.49
N PHE A 83 -3.64 2.85 -0.62
CA PHE A 83 -2.99 4.16 -0.53
C PHE A 83 -1.51 4.06 -0.15
N THR A 84 -1.14 3.18 0.79
CA THR A 84 0.28 2.97 1.13
C THR A 84 1.06 2.38 -0.04
N LYS A 85 0.49 1.43 -0.79
CA LYS A 85 1.11 0.89 -2.01
C LYS A 85 1.28 1.95 -3.09
N PHE A 86 0.25 2.76 -3.34
CA PHE A 86 0.32 3.86 -4.33
C PHE A 86 1.35 4.91 -3.93
N ARG A 87 1.37 5.32 -2.66
CA ARG A 87 2.36 6.28 -2.15
C ARG A 87 3.78 5.72 -2.23
N GLN A 88 3.97 4.43 -1.91
CA GLN A 88 5.26 3.78 -2.05
C GLN A 88 5.71 3.74 -3.51
N ALA A 89 4.83 3.33 -4.44
CA ALA A 89 5.12 3.32 -5.86
C ALA A 89 5.47 4.70 -6.41
N SER A 90 4.75 5.75 -5.99
CA SER A 90 5.02 7.13 -6.41
C SER A 90 6.35 7.67 -5.87
N ASN A 91 6.73 7.32 -4.64
CA ASN A 91 8.03 7.71 -4.10
C ASN A 91 9.15 6.98 -4.85
N THR A 92 8.98 5.68 -5.08
CA THR A 92 9.91 4.87 -5.87
C THR A 92 10.08 5.42 -7.29
N SER A 93 9.01 5.85 -7.95
CA SER A 93 9.09 6.44 -9.29
C SER A 93 9.76 7.82 -9.28
N SER A 94 9.48 8.66 -8.28
CA SER A 94 10.16 9.95 -8.13
C SER A 94 11.67 9.79 -7.88
N GLU A 95 12.08 8.78 -7.13
CA GLU A 95 13.50 8.50 -6.88
C GLU A 95 14.17 7.92 -8.11
N SER A 96 13.50 7.00 -8.83
CA SER A 96 14.02 6.49 -10.11
C SER A 96 14.22 7.61 -11.12
N ASP A 97 13.29 8.56 -11.24
CA ASP A 97 13.42 9.69 -12.19
C ASP A 97 14.59 10.62 -11.85
N LYS A 98 14.85 10.85 -10.55
CA LYS A 98 16.02 11.61 -10.10
C LYS A 98 17.33 10.88 -10.45
N LEU A 99 17.40 9.58 -10.18
CA LEU A 99 18.57 8.76 -10.50
C LEU A 99 18.79 8.68 -12.02
N ILE A 100 17.74 8.52 -12.82
CA ILE A 100 17.82 8.51 -14.30
C ILE A 100 18.37 9.84 -14.83
N LYS A 101 17.94 10.97 -14.26
CA LYS A 101 18.53 12.29 -14.61
C LYS A 101 20.01 12.38 -14.27
N LEU A 102 20.44 11.79 -13.15
CA LEU A 102 21.85 11.74 -12.79
C LEU A 102 22.65 10.88 -13.78
N ILE A 103 22.09 9.77 -14.26
CA ILE A 103 22.74 8.90 -15.28
C ILE A 103 23.02 9.68 -16.56
N ALA A 104 22.10 10.55 -17.00
CA ALA A 104 22.29 11.36 -18.21
C ALA A 104 23.47 12.34 -18.10
N ASN A 105 23.83 12.76 -16.89
CA ASN A 105 24.91 13.71 -16.62
C ASN A 105 26.26 13.04 -16.31
N LEU A 106 26.34 11.70 -16.36
CA LEU A 106 27.57 10.95 -16.14
C LEU A 106 28.54 11.07 -17.32
N SER A 107 29.84 11.00 -17.01
CA SER A 107 30.92 10.86 -17.99
C SER A 107 30.85 9.52 -18.71
N GLU A 108 31.40 9.42 -19.92
CA GLU A 108 31.44 8.17 -20.70
C GLU A 108 32.11 7.01 -19.93
N LEU A 109 33.17 7.30 -19.17
CA LEU A 109 33.82 6.30 -18.30
C LEU A 109 32.90 5.80 -17.18
N GLU A 110 32.10 6.69 -16.59
CA GLU A 110 31.16 6.34 -15.51
C GLU A 110 30.00 5.50 -16.06
N LYS A 111 29.55 5.77 -17.29
CA LYS A 111 28.54 4.96 -17.99
C LYS A 111 29.06 3.56 -18.33
N GLU A 112 30.30 3.44 -18.82
CA GLU A 112 30.94 2.13 -19.09
C GLU A 112 30.99 1.29 -17.81
N ILE A 113 31.45 1.88 -16.70
CA ILE A 113 31.50 1.23 -15.38
C ILE A 113 30.10 0.82 -14.88
N LEU A 114 29.10 1.66 -15.07
CA LEU A 114 27.71 1.37 -14.68
C LEU A 114 27.12 0.19 -15.48
N VAL A 115 27.40 0.13 -16.79
CA VAL A 115 26.97 -0.97 -17.67
C VAL A 115 27.69 -2.27 -17.30
N SER A 116 29.01 -2.25 -17.12
CA SER A 116 29.76 -3.43 -16.66
C SER A 116 29.28 -3.92 -15.29
N SER A 117 28.94 -3.01 -14.37
CA SER A 117 28.33 -3.36 -13.09
C SER A 117 26.94 -4.00 -13.26
N CYS A 118 26.15 -3.54 -14.24
CA CYS A 118 24.84 -4.14 -14.55
C CYS A 118 24.96 -5.56 -15.12
N LEU A 119 26.01 -5.84 -15.88
CA LEU A 119 26.31 -7.15 -16.46
C LEU A 119 26.95 -8.12 -15.43
N GLY A 120 27.27 -7.64 -14.23
CA GLY A 120 27.92 -8.43 -13.19
C GLY A 120 29.39 -8.71 -13.47
N GLU A 121 30.01 -7.95 -14.38
CA GLU A 121 31.43 -8.11 -14.68
C GLU A 121 32.29 -7.61 -13.52
N ARG A 122 33.38 -8.32 -13.24
CA ARG A 122 34.38 -7.83 -12.29
C ARG A 122 35.19 -6.72 -12.95
N ILE A 123 35.08 -5.51 -12.41
CA ILE A 123 35.87 -4.36 -12.87
C ILE A 123 37.27 -4.48 -12.27
N TRP A 124 38.21 -5.01 -13.05
CA TRP A 124 39.61 -5.25 -12.64
C TRP A 124 40.57 -4.08 -12.95
N ARG A 125 40.09 -2.89 -13.33
CA ARG A 125 40.99 -1.77 -13.65
C ARG A 125 41.42 -1.03 -12.39
N GLU A 126 42.69 -1.16 -12.02
CA GLU A 126 43.32 -0.46 -10.88
C GLU A 126 43.62 1.03 -11.14
N ASP A 127 43.26 1.55 -12.32
CA ASP A 127 43.48 2.95 -12.68
C ASP A 127 42.82 3.91 -11.69
N PHE A 128 43.57 4.92 -11.24
CA PHE A 128 43.10 5.95 -10.32
C PHE A 128 41.80 6.62 -10.79
N LYS A 129 41.69 6.88 -12.11
CA LYS A 129 40.48 7.46 -12.72
C LYS A 129 39.25 6.56 -12.55
N THR A 130 39.42 5.26 -12.69
CA THR A 130 38.35 4.27 -12.54
C THR A 130 37.90 4.17 -11.09
N LYS A 131 38.84 4.21 -10.12
CA LYS A 131 38.53 4.25 -8.69
C LYS A 131 37.71 5.49 -8.31
N VAL A 132 38.12 6.67 -8.78
CA VAL A 132 37.39 7.93 -8.53
C VAL A 132 35.99 7.89 -9.15
N ALA A 133 35.83 7.33 -10.34
CA ALA A 133 34.52 7.17 -10.98
C ALA A 133 33.60 6.22 -10.19
N ILE A 134 34.14 5.11 -9.68
CA ILE A 134 33.39 4.16 -8.84
C ILE A 134 32.95 4.81 -7.53
N GLU A 135 33.86 5.48 -6.81
CA GLU A 135 33.52 6.18 -5.57
C GLU A 135 32.44 7.25 -5.80
N LYS A 136 32.50 7.96 -6.93
CA LYS A 136 31.48 8.93 -7.32
C LYS A 136 30.14 8.25 -7.62
N LEU A 137 30.12 7.12 -8.33
CA LEU A 137 28.88 6.36 -8.58
C LEU A 137 28.25 5.81 -7.29
N ILE A 138 29.07 5.40 -6.32
CA ILE A 138 28.62 4.99 -4.97
C ILE A 138 28.06 6.20 -4.23
N SER A 139 28.74 7.35 -4.26
CA SER A 139 28.27 8.59 -3.60
C SER A 139 26.92 9.07 -4.14
N LEU A 140 26.62 8.78 -5.41
CA LEU A 140 25.36 9.09 -6.08
C LEU A 140 24.28 8.02 -5.87
N ASN A 141 24.53 6.97 -5.09
CA ASN A 141 23.64 5.83 -4.86
C ASN A 141 23.20 5.12 -6.16
N LEU A 142 24.02 5.16 -7.21
CA LEU A 142 23.77 4.47 -8.47
C LEU A 142 24.24 3.02 -8.42
N ILE A 143 25.35 2.78 -7.72
CA ILE A 143 25.90 1.44 -7.46
C ILE A 143 26.15 1.26 -5.96
N SER A 144 26.10 0.01 -5.50
CA SER A 144 26.44 -0.41 -4.15
C SER A 144 27.42 -1.58 -4.17
N HIS A 145 28.23 -1.73 -3.14
CA HIS A 145 29.05 -2.93 -2.98
C HIS A 145 28.15 -4.15 -2.75
N SER A 146 28.32 -5.19 -3.56
CA SER A 146 27.70 -6.48 -3.28
C SER A 146 28.44 -7.13 -2.10
N TRP A 147 27.67 -7.66 -1.15
CA TRP A 147 28.23 -8.41 -0.02
C TRP A 147 28.59 -9.85 -0.39
N VAL A 148 28.00 -10.37 -1.47
CA VAL A 148 28.09 -11.79 -1.86
C VAL A 148 29.17 -12.00 -2.93
N TYR A 149 29.30 -11.02 -3.82
CA TYR A 149 30.26 -11.04 -4.90
C TYR A 149 31.19 -9.83 -4.74
N ASN A 150 32.49 -9.99 -4.99
CA ASN A 150 33.42 -8.87 -5.00
C ASN A 150 33.21 -8.02 -6.27
N CYS A 151 31.98 -7.55 -6.48
CA CYS A 151 31.50 -6.78 -7.61
C CYS A 151 30.53 -5.69 -7.12
N TYR A 152 30.15 -4.82 -8.05
CA TYR A 152 29.23 -3.72 -7.79
C TYR A 152 27.83 -4.08 -8.28
N GLU A 153 26.84 -3.85 -7.44
CA GLU A 153 25.43 -4.00 -7.77
C GLU A 153 24.82 -2.67 -8.14
N VAL A 154 24.14 -2.63 -9.27
CA VAL A 154 23.39 -1.45 -9.70
C VAL A 154 22.10 -1.33 -8.88
N ASN A 155 21.75 -0.10 -8.51
CA ASN A 155 20.53 0.18 -7.76
C ASN A 155 19.30 -0.41 -8.46
N ALA A 156 18.50 -1.19 -7.73
CA ALA A 156 17.35 -1.92 -8.24
C ALA A 156 16.31 -1.02 -8.92
N LEU A 157 16.25 0.27 -8.56
CA LEU A 157 15.33 1.24 -9.14
C LEU A 157 15.66 1.62 -10.59
N ILE A 158 16.95 1.63 -10.93
CA ILE A 158 17.44 2.03 -12.25
C ILE A 158 17.85 0.84 -13.12
N LYS A 159 18.05 -0.34 -12.51
CA LYS A 159 18.41 -1.57 -13.22
C LYS A 159 17.47 -1.89 -14.41
N PRO A 160 16.12 -1.81 -14.29
CA PRO A 160 15.23 -2.05 -15.43
C PRO A 160 15.40 -1.04 -16.56
N PHE A 161 15.69 0.23 -16.22
CA PHE A 161 15.93 1.28 -17.19
C PHE A 161 17.22 1.04 -17.98
N ILE A 162 18.32 0.71 -17.29
CA ILE A 162 19.60 0.41 -17.92
C ILE A 162 19.50 -0.83 -18.82
N ILE A 163 18.83 -1.89 -18.37
CA ILE A 163 18.59 -3.08 -19.21
C ILE A 163 17.81 -2.73 -20.47
N ARG A 164 16.80 -1.86 -20.38
CA ARG A 164 16.01 -1.42 -21.54
C ARG A 164 16.84 -0.61 -22.53
N GLU A 165 17.72 0.27 -22.06
CA GLU A 165 18.63 1.01 -22.93
C GLU A 165 19.67 0.08 -23.60
N LEU A 166 20.20 -0.90 -22.86
CA LEU A 166 21.09 -1.92 -23.42
C LEU A 166 20.40 -2.76 -24.51
N ASP A 167 19.14 -3.17 -24.29
CA ASP A 167 18.35 -3.93 -25.27
C ASP A 167 18.07 -3.11 -26.55
N LYS A 168 17.84 -1.80 -26.42
CA LYS A 168 17.73 -0.92 -27.60
C LYS A 168 19.02 -0.89 -28.42
N VAL A 169 20.16 -0.70 -27.74
CA VAL A 169 21.47 -0.64 -28.40
C VAL A 169 21.81 -1.97 -29.07
N ALA A 170 21.52 -3.10 -28.42
CA ALA A 170 21.73 -4.43 -28.98
C ALA A 170 20.88 -4.66 -30.25
N LYS A 171 19.62 -4.19 -30.27
CA LYS A 171 18.73 -4.31 -31.43
C LYS A 171 19.11 -3.40 -32.60
N THR A 172 19.76 -2.26 -32.36
CA THR A 172 20.26 -1.39 -33.44
C THR A 172 21.54 -1.89 -34.11
N HIS A 173 22.25 -2.85 -33.50
CA HIS A 173 23.47 -3.46 -34.04
C HIS A 173 23.22 -4.80 -34.76
N HIS A 174 21.95 -5.17 -34.96
CA HIS A 174 21.50 -6.33 -35.73
C HIS A 174 20.87 -5.88 -37.05
#